data_AF-A0A1F5UWE9-F1
#
_entry.id   AF-A0A1F5UWE9-F1
#
_cell.length_a   1.000
_cell.length_b   1.000
_cell.length_c   1.000
_cell.angle_alpha   90.00
_cell.angle_beta   90.00
_cell.angle_gamma   90.00
#
_symmetry.space_group_name_H-M   'P 1'
#
loop_
_entity.id
_entity.type
_entity.pdbx_description
1 polymer ?
#
loop_
_entity_poly.entity_id
_entity_poly.type
_entity_poly.pdbx_seq_one_letter_code
_entity_poly.pdbx_strand_id
1 'polypeptide(L)'
;MGPEFHQAWMKATEPFYRERQQEQLDFVVFLEVSLYRYFLQQTRGTDEELHEALEFLKRKLSPVEVIETPGSSLGKHLAEAARGYMEKKRTLDPEEAQKAAHALVGAVQSLKDSGEPRQALHGLLGHVELYIGAPEASAAERPTAIETPKIILPGQR
;
A
#
# COMPACT_ATOMS: atom_id res chain seq x y z
N MET A 1 -5.81 2.63 16.27
CA MET A 1 -5.93 2.87 14.82
C MET A 1 -5.14 1.88 13.96
N GLY A 2 -3.85 1.60 14.22
CA GLY A 2 -3.10 0.57 13.46
C GLY A 2 -3.79 -0.80 13.33
N PRO A 3 -4.35 -1.37 14.42
CA PRO A 3 -5.10 -2.64 14.34
C PRO A 3 -6.41 -2.57 13.54
N GLU A 4 -7.10 -1.43 13.52
CA GLU A 4 -8.36 -1.24 12.78
C GLU A 4 -8.07 -1.20 11.27
N PHE A 5 -7.04 -0.46 10.88
CA PHE A 5 -6.56 -0.46 9.50
C PHE A 5 -6.10 -1.86 9.10
N HIS A 6 -5.36 -2.56 9.96
CA HIS A 6 -4.93 -3.93 9.67
C HIS A 6 -6.12 -4.89 9.43
N GLN A 7 -7.24 -4.74 10.15
CA GLN A 7 -8.43 -5.53 9.88
C GLN A 7 -9.06 -5.20 8.52
N ALA A 8 -9.16 -3.92 8.18
CA ALA A 8 -9.64 -3.49 6.87
C ALA A 8 -8.72 -3.99 5.74
N TRP A 9 -7.41 -3.91 5.95
CA TRP A 9 -6.38 -4.43 5.07
C TRP A 9 -6.53 -5.93 4.86
N MET A 10 -6.62 -6.73 5.93
CA MET A 10 -6.80 -8.18 5.85
C MET A 10 -8.05 -8.55 5.06
N LYS A 11 -9.15 -7.81 5.25
CA LYS A 11 -10.38 -8.04 4.49
C LYS A 11 -10.22 -7.69 3.01
N ALA A 12 -9.51 -6.60 2.70
CA ALA A 12 -9.27 -6.17 1.33
C ALA A 12 -8.26 -7.06 0.57
N THR A 13 -7.28 -7.63 1.27
CA THR A 13 -6.23 -8.49 0.68
C THR A 13 -6.52 -9.99 0.82
N GLU A 14 -7.60 -10.38 1.49
CA GLU A 14 -8.02 -11.78 1.65
C GLU A 14 -8.05 -12.58 0.33
N PRO A 15 -8.59 -12.05 -0.80
CA PRO A 15 -8.57 -12.76 -2.08
C PRO A 15 -7.15 -13.14 -2.52
N PHE A 16 -6.16 -12.26 -2.30
CA PHE A 16 -4.78 -12.50 -2.72
C PHE A 16 -4.15 -13.64 -1.92
N TYR A 17 -4.45 -13.74 -0.62
CA TYR A 17 -4.02 -14.86 0.21
C TYR A 17 -4.64 -16.19 -0.24
N ARG A 18 -5.95 -16.19 -0.50
CA ARG A 18 -6.67 -17.40 -0.93
C ARG A 18 -6.15 -17.91 -2.28
N GLU A 19 -5.84 -16.99 -3.20
CA GLU A 19 -5.39 -17.29 -4.55
C GLU A 19 -3.86 -17.41 -4.69
N ARG A 20 -3.11 -17.26 -3.58
CA ARG A 20 -1.64 -17.30 -3.55
C ARG A 20 -0.97 -16.27 -4.48
N GLN A 21 -1.57 -15.10 -4.58
CA GLN A 21 -1.13 -13.96 -5.38
C GLN A 21 -0.08 -13.14 -4.62
N GLN A 22 1.11 -13.72 -4.46
CA GLN A 22 2.18 -13.12 -3.65
C GLN A 22 2.67 -11.79 -4.23
N GLU A 23 2.75 -11.63 -5.55
CA GLU A 23 3.25 -10.40 -6.18
C GLU A 23 2.32 -9.22 -5.92
N GLN A 24 1.00 -9.45 -5.89
CA GLN A 24 -0.02 -8.47 -5.53
C GLN A 24 0.11 -8.06 -4.05
N LEU A 25 0.32 -9.03 -3.15
CA LEU A 25 0.55 -8.75 -1.72
C LEU A 25 1.83 -7.94 -1.50
N ASP A 26 2.93 -8.34 -2.13
CA ASP A 26 4.21 -7.62 -2.08
C ASP A 26 4.06 -6.18 -2.60
N PHE A 27 3.26 -5.99 -3.65
CA PHE A 27 2.97 -4.67 -4.20
C PHE A 27 2.11 -3.81 -3.26
N VAL A 28 1.09 -4.37 -2.61
CA VAL A 28 0.31 -3.66 -1.58
C VAL A 28 1.24 -3.18 -0.48
N VAL A 29 2.07 -4.06 0.09
CA VAL A 29 3.03 -3.72 1.15
C VAL A 29 4.03 -2.65 0.67
N PHE A 30 4.50 -2.75 -0.58
CA PHE A 30 5.36 -1.72 -1.18
C PHE A 30 4.70 -0.34 -1.22
N LEU A 31 3.42 -0.26 -1.61
CA LEU A 31 2.68 1.00 -1.63
C LEU A 31 2.51 1.58 -0.22
N GLU A 32 2.20 0.74 0.77
CA GLU A 32 2.05 1.14 2.17
C GLU A 32 3.34 1.70 2.75
N VAL A 33 4.48 1.04 2.49
CA VAL A 33 5.80 1.52 2.90
C VAL A 33 6.16 2.83 2.18
N SER A 34 5.79 2.98 0.90
CA SER A 34 6.03 4.21 0.15
C SER A 34 5.23 5.39 0.72
N LEU A 35 3.95 5.16 1.03
CA LEU A 35 3.08 6.12 1.70
C LEU A 35 3.61 6.50 3.09
N TYR A 36 4.00 5.51 3.88
CA TYR A 36 4.57 5.73 5.20
C TYR A 36 5.80 6.62 5.13
N ARG A 37 6.76 6.32 4.24
CA ARG A 37 7.96 7.14 4.05
C ARG A 37 7.66 8.55 3.58
N TYR A 38 6.69 8.72 2.67
CA TYR A 38 6.26 10.04 2.23
C TYR A 38 5.74 10.87 3.41
N PHE A 39 4.83 10.30 4.21
CA PHE A 39 4.21 11.03 5.31
C PHE A 39 5.13 11.23 6.52
N LEU A 40 6.18 10.41 6.70
CA LEU A 40 7.22 10.70 7.69
C LEU A 40 7.98 12.00 7.41
N GLN A 41 8.13 12.37 6.14
CA GLN A 41 8.83 13.60 5.74
C GLN A 41 7.92 14.83 5.73
N GLN A 42 6.61 14.63 5.93
CA GLN A 42 5.60 15.68 5.86
C GLN A 42 5.09 16.04 7.25
N THR A 43 4.85 17.33 7.48
CA THR A 43 4.26 17.82 8.73
C THR A 43 2.73 17.71 8.74
N ARG A 44 2.10 17.45 7.59
CA ARG A 44 0.65 17.41 7.40
C ARG A 44 0.28 16.36 6.35
N GLY A 45 -0.88 15.75 6.54
CA GLY A 45 -1.55 14.86 5.60
C GLY A 45 -3.03 14.69 5.97
N THR A 46 -3.86 14.27 5.03
CA THR A 46 -5.29 14.00 5.27
C THR A 46 -5.73 12.68 4.64
N ASP A 47 -6.84 12.13 5.13
CA ASP A 47 -7.45 10.94 4.53
C ASP A 47 -7.89 11.19 3.09
N GLU A 48 -8.32 12.41 2.78
CA GLU A 48 -8.67 12.81 1.41
C GLU A 48 -7.45 12.77 0.49
N GLU A 49 -6.32 13.35 0.92
CA GLU A 49 -5.09 13.35 0.14
C GLU A 49 -4.59 11.92 -0.11
N LEU A 50 -4.61 11.08 0.91
CA LEU A 50 -4.28 9.66 0.81
C LEU A 50 -5.19 8.93 -0.18
N HIS A 51 -6.51 9.11 -0.03
CA HIS A 51 -7.51 8.47 -0.87
C HIS A 51 -7.41 8.92 -2.33
N GLU A 52 -7.33 10.23 -2.59
CA GLU A 52 -7.17 10.80 -3.94
C GLU A 52 -5.90 10.31 -4.63
N ALA A 53 -4.79 10.18 -3.90
CA ALA A 53 -3.54 9.69 -4.45
C ALA A 53 -3.61 8.22 -4.86
N LEU A 54 -4.25 7.37 -4.05
CA LEU A 54 -4.47 5.96 -4.38
C LEU A 54 -5.47 5.78 -5.53
N GLU A 55 -6.54 6.58 -5.56
CA GLU A 55 -7.47 6.62 -6.69
C GLU A 55 -6.79 7.04 -7.99
N PHE A 56 -5.90 8.04 -7.93
CA PHE A 56 -5.08 8.43 -9.06
C PHE A 56 -4.17 7.29 -9.53
N LEU A 57 -3.49 6.61 -8.61
CA LEU A 57 -2.65 5.45 -8.93
C LEU A 57 -3.47 4.34 -9.60
N LYS A 58 -4.62 3.96 -9.03
CA LYS A 58 -5.52 2.95 -9.59
C LYS A 58 -5.95 3.30 -11.02
N ARG A 59 -6.22 4.58 -11.31
CA ARG A 59 -6.52 5.04 -12.67
C ARG A 59 -5.32 4.94 -13.61
N LYS A 60 -4.11 5.28 -13.14
CA LYS A 60 -2.89 5.19 -13.96
C LYS A 60 -2.46 3.76 -14.28
N LEU A 61 -2.79 2.80 -13.42
CA LEU A 61 -2.58 1.38 -13.66
C LEU A 61 -3.69 0.74 -14.52
N SER A 62 -4.77 1.48 -14.78
CA SER A 62 -5.87 0.99 -15.62
C SER A 62 -5.41 0.76 -17.05
N PRO A 63 -5.79 -0.37 -17.68
CA PRO A 63 -5.53 -0.59 -19.10
C PRO A 63 -6.41 0.30 -20.00
N VAL A 64 -7.49 0.86 -19.45
CA VAL A 64 -8.39 1.78 -20.15
C VAL A 64 -7.89 3.20 -19.99
N GLU A 65 -7.70 3.89 -21.12
CA GLU A 65 -7.34 5.30 -21.18
C GLU A 65 -8.54 6.15 -20.68
N VAL A 66 -8.46 6.61 -19.43
CA VAL A 66 -9.46 7.51 -18.83
C VAL A 66 -8.97 8.95 -18.96
N ILE A 67 -9.88 9.88 -19.24
CA ILE A 67 -9.60 11.33 -19.29
C ILE A 67 -8.78 11.72 -18.05
N GLU A 68 -7.56 12.21 -18.30
CA GLU A 68 -6.58 12.43 -17.24
C GLU A 68 -6.99 13.58 -16.33
N THR A 69 -7.46 13.26 -15.13
CA THR A 69 -7.50 14.25 -14.04
C THR A 69 -6.08 14.45 -13.54
N PRO A 70 -5.56 15.69 -13.46
CA PRO A 70 -4.22 15.92 -12.94
C PRO A 70 -4.10 15.38 -11.51
N GLY A 71 -3.12 14.49 -11.30
CA GLY A 71 -2.86 13.91 -9.99
C GLY A 71 -2.23 14.91 -9.02
N SER A 72 -2.47 14.70 -7.72
CA SER A 72 -1.78 15.39 -6.63
C SER A 72 -0.27 15.08 -6.64
N SER A 73 0.52 15.84 -5.86
CA SER A 73 1.95 15.56 -5.69
C SER A 73 2.18 14.13 -5.16
N LEU A 74 1.39 13.71 -4.16
CA LEU A 74 1.43 12.35 -3.64
C LEU A 74 1.02 11.31 -4.69
N GLY A 75 -0.05 11.54 -5.45
CA GLY A 75 -0.49 10.62 -6.50
C GLY A 75 0.58 10.41 -7.58
N LYS A 76 1.26 11.49 -7.99
CA LYS A 76 2.37 11.41 -8.94
C LYS A 76 3.57 10.65 -8.36
N HIS A 77 3.94 10.93 -7.11
CA HIS A 77 5.00 10.22 -6.40
C HIS A 77 4.73 8.71 -6.34
N LEU A 78 3.52 8.31 -5.96
CA LEU A 78 3.13 6.90 -5.92
C LEU A 78 3.13 6.25 -7.30
N ALA A 79 2.65 6.94 -8.33
CA ALA A 79 2.66 6.41 -9.70
C ALA A 79 4.08 6.17 -10.22
N GLU A 80 5.03 7.06 -9.90
CA GLU A 80 6.44 6.88 -10.24
C GLU A 80 7.06 5.73 -9.45
N ALA A 81 6.81 5.65 -8.14
CA ALA A 81 7.28 4.56 -7.29
C ALA A 81 6.74 3.19 -7.77
N ALA A 82 5.45 3.11 -8.08
CA ALA A 82 4.80 1.91 -8.61
C ALA A 82 5.42 1.47 -9.95
N ARG A 83 5.62 2.40 -10.88
CA ARG A 83 6.28 2.11 -12.15
C ARG A 83 7.69 1.55 -11.93
N GLY A 84 8.49 2.21 -11.07
CA GLY A 84 9.83 1.75 -10.75
C GLY A 84 9.88 0.38 -10.06
N TYR A 85 8.86 0.03 -9.27
CA TYR A 85 8.72 -1.31 -8.69
C TYR A 85 8.45 -2.36 -9.78
N MET A 86 7.46 -2.10 -10.64
CA MET A 86 7.06 -3.03 -11.71
C MET A 86 8.19 -3.26 -12.73
N GLU A 87 8.92 -2.21 -13.11
CA GLU A 87 10.08 -2.32 -14.01
C GLU A 87 11.21 -3.20 -13.45
N LYS A 88 11.40 -3.17 -12.12
CA LYS A 88 12.43 -3.97 -11.43
C LYS A 88 12.03 -5.43 -11.25
N LYS A 89 10.77 -5.68 -10.86
CA LYS A 89 10.27 -7.04 -10.56
C LYS A 89 9.91 -7.81 -11.83
N ARG A 90 9.39 -7.15 -12.86
CA ARG A 90 8.96 -7.72 -14.18
C ARG A 90 7.95 -8.88 -14.11
N THR A 91 7.45 -9.20 -12.92
CA THR A 91 6.51 -10.30 -12.64
C THR A 91 5.07 -9.83 -12.48
N LEU A 92 4.87 -8.55 -12.14
CA LEU A 92 3.56 -7.97 -11.88
C LEU A 92 3.10 -7.16 -13.10
N ASP A 93 2.01 -7.58 -13.71
CA ASP A 93 1.42 -6.85 -14.84
C ASP A 93 0.56 -5.64 -14.36
N PRO A 94 0.22 -4.69 -15.24
CA PRO A 94 -0.56 -3.51 -14.87
C PRO A 94 -1.95 -3.81 -14.31
N GLU A 95 -2.63 -4.86 -14.79
CA GLU A 95 -3.96 -5.21 -14.31
C GLU A 95 -3.90 -5.81 -12.89
N GLU A 96 -2.90 -6.65 -12.62
CA GLU A 96 -2.63 -7.17 -11.29
C GLU A 96 -2.22 -6.06 -10.31
N ALA A 97 -1.36 -5.13 -10.75
CA ALA A 97 -1.00 -3.95 -9.97
C ALA A 97 -2.23 -3.07 -9.68
N GLN A 98 -3.13 -2.92 -10.66
CA GLN A 98 -4.38 -2.18 -10.48
C GLN A 98 -5.29 -2.85 -9.43
N LYS A 99 -5.43 -4.19 -9.46
CA LYS A 99 -6.21 -4.95 -8.45
C LYS A 99 -5.64 -4.74 -7.05
N ALA A 100 -4.33 -4.81 -6.90
CA ALA A 100 -3.65 -4.56 -5.63
C ALA A 100 -3.86 -3.11 -5.14
N ALA A 101 -3.71 -2.11 -6.01
CA ALA A 101 -4.01 -0.71 -5.66
C ALA A 101 -5.48 -0.51 -5.27
N HIS A 102 -6.41 -1.20 -5.95
CA HIS A 102 -7.83 -1.15 -5.63
C HIS A 102 -8.15 -1.73 -4.24
N ALA A 103 -7.49 -2.82 -3.84
CA ALA A 103 -7.63 -3.37 -2.49
C ALA A 103 -7.20 -2.34 -1.43
N LEU A 104 -6.07 -1.67 -1.63
CA LEU A 104 -5.59 -0.65 -0.71
C LEU A 104 -6.53 0.58 -0.63
N VAL A 105 -7.10 1.01 -1.77
CA VAL A 105 -8.18 2.02 -1.79
C VAL A 105 -9.35 1.58 -0.91
N GLY A 106 -9.80 0.32 -1.06
CA GLY A 106 -10.92 -0.22 -0.28
C GLY A 106 -10.66 -0.21 1.22
N ALA A 107 -9.44 -0.56 1.64
CA ALA A 107 -9.03 -0.49 3.04
C ALA A 107 -9.08 0.97 3.57
N VAL A 108 -8.47 1.92 2.85
CA VAL A 108 -8.49 3.35 3.23
C VAL A 108 -9.91 3.91 3.29
N GLN A 109 -10.74 3.63 2.28
CA GLN A 109 -12.11 4.13 2.20
C GLN A 109 -12.95 3.66 3.39
N SER A 110 -12.78 2.40 3.82
CA SER A 110 -13.55 1.83 4.93
C SER A 110 -13.31 2.54 6.27
N LEU A 111 -12.12 3.14 6.47
CA LEU A 111 -11.81 3.94 7.65
C LEU A 111 -12.13 5.42 7.45
N LYS A 112 -12.02 5.96 6.23
CA LYS A 112 -12.38 7.35 5.93
C LYS A 112 -13.85 7.65 6.20
N ASP A 113 -14.74 6.69 5.93
CA ASP A 113 -16.19 6.83 6.09
C ASP A 113 -16.67 6.84 7.55
N SER A 114 -15.79 6.64 8.52
CA SER A 114 -16.10 6.73 9.96
C SER A 114 -16.42 8.16 10.42
N GLY A 115 -16.01 9.18 9.66
CA GLY A 115 -16.19 10.59 9.99
C GLY A 115 -15.10 11.20 10.87
N GLU A 116 -14.11 10.43 11.34
CA GLU A 116 -12.97 10.99 12.08
C GLU A 116 -11.87 11.49 11.12
N PRO A 117 -11.39 12.74 11.28
CA PRO A 117 -10.35 13.26 10.41
C PRO A 117 -9.01 12.56 10.65
N ARG A 118 -8.37 12.10 9.57
CA ARG A 118 -7.06 11.43 9.56
C ARG A 118 -7.06 10.00 10.11
N GLN A 119 -8.23 9.39 10.30
CA GLN A 119 -8.30 8.04 10.85
C GLN A 119 -7.66 7.01 9.91
N ALA A 120 -7.92 7.11 8.61
CA ALA A 120 -7.34 6.18 7.64
C ALA A 120 -5.82 6.34 7.54
N LEU A 121 -5.32 7.58 7.51
CA LEU A 121 -3.91 7.91 7.47
C LEU A 121 -3.20 7.42 8.74
N HIS A 122 -3.67 7.80 9.93
CA HIS A 122 -3.07 7.33 11.18
C HIS A 122 -3.16 5.80 11.32
N GLY A 123 -4.26 5.21 10.83
CA GLY A 123 -4.43 3.77 10.74
C GLY A 123 -3.35 3.11 9.89
N LEU A 124 -3.12 3.61 8.67
CA LEU A 124 -2.08 3.10 7.77
C LEU A 124 -0.69 3.24 8.39
N LEU A 125 -0.37 4.41 8.96
CA LEU A 125 0.95 4.63 9.58
C LEU A 125 1.19 3.66 10.74
N GLY A 126 0.20 3.53 11.64
CA GLY A 126 0.28 2.57 12.74
C GLY A 126 0.27 1.11 12.26
N HIS A 127 -0.37 0.80 11.14
CA HIS A 127 -0.34 -0.55 10.56
C HIS A 127 1.08 -0.90 10.10
N VAL A 128 1.75 0.01 9.38
CA VAL A 128 3.14 -0.20 8.92
C VAL A 128 4.08 -0.36 10.12
N GLU A 129 3.98 0.49 11.13
CA GLU A 129 4.82 0.41 12.33
C GLU A 129 4.65 -0.92 13.09
N LEU A 130 3.40 -1.37 13.26
CA LEU A 130 3.08 -2.54 14.10
C LEU A 130 3.25 -3.88 13.39
N TYR A 131 2.95 -3.96 12.09
CA TYR A 131 2.81 -5.24 11.38
C TYR A 131 3.85 -5.46 10.29
N ILE A 132 4.36 -4.39 9.68
CA ILE A 132 5.46 -4.46 8.69
C ILE A 132 6.81 -4.19 9.40
N GLY A 133 6.77 -3.45 10.50
CA GLY A 133 7.94 -2.91 11.19
C GLY A 133 8.35 -1.61 10.53
N ALA A 134 8.60 -0.55 11.31
CA ALA A 134 9.04 0.74 10.80
C ALA A 134 10.29 0.52 9.93
N PRO A 135 10.20 0.63 8.60
CA PRO A 135 11.38 0.46 7.77
C PRO A 135 12.26 1.66 8.07
N GLU A 136 13.30 1.45 8.88
CA GLU A 136 14.15 2.54 9.34
C GLU A 136 14.49 3.46 8.17
N ALA A 137 14.47 4.77 8.42
CA ALA A 137 15.08 5.76 7.55
C ALA A 137 16.62 5.60 7.54
N SER A 138 17.11 4.36 7.46
CA SER A 138 18.51 4.02 7.32
C SER A 138 18.88 4.21 5.86
N ALA A 139 19.65 5.27 5.69
CA ALA A 139 20.36 5.68 4.49
C ALA A 139 21.04 4.50 3.75
N ALA A 140 21.15 4.67 2.43
CA ALA A 140 22.16 4.07 1.55
C ALA A 140 22.36 2.55 1.61
N GLU A 141 21.96 1.89 0.52
CA GLU A 141 22.50 0.61 0.03
C GLU A 141 22.69 -0.53 1.04
N ARG A 142 21.81 -1.54 0.93
CA ARG A 142 22.21 -2.96 0.84
C ARG A 142 21.06 -3.80 0.29
N PRO A 143 21.27 -4.63 -0.75
CA PRO A 143 20.32 -5.65 -1.13
C PRO A 143 20.51 -6.82 -0.16
N THR A 144 19.53 -7.06 0.70
CA THR A 144 19.40 -8.35 1.35
C THR A 144 17.96 -8.77 1.24
N ALA A 145 17.78 -9.97 0.70
CA ALA A 145 16.51 -10.59 0.42
C ALA A 145 15.55 -10.40 1.61
N ILE A 146 14.34 -9.96 1.31
CA ILE A 146 13.22 -10.04 2.26
C ILE A 146 12.97 -11.53 2.46
N GLU A 147 13.51 -12.09 3.53
CA GLU A 147 13.09 -13.40 4.01
C GLU A 147 11.64 -13.27 4.47
N THR A 148 10.75 -13.97 3.76
CA THR A 148 9.34 -14.09 4.11
C THR A 148 9.22 -14.55 5.58
N PRO A 149 8.47 -13.87 6.44
CA PRO A 149 8.29 -14.31 7.81
C PRO A 149 7.63 -15.69 7.82
N LYS A 150 8.34 -16.71 8.31
CA LYS A 150 7.79 -18.04 8.55
C LYS A 150 6.76 -17.93 9.67
N ILE A 151 5.49 -18.02 9.32
CA ILE A 151 4.40 -18.23 10.27
C ILE A 151 4.63 -19.61 10.90
N ILE A 152 5.04 -19.64 12.17
CA ILE A 152 5.14 -20.87 12.95
C ILE A 152 3.71 -21.30 13.32
N LEU A 153 3.22 -22.37 12.69
CA LEU A 153 2.01 -23.05 13.13
C LEU A 153 2.34 -23.89 14.39
N PRO A 154 1.59 -23.74 15.49
CA PRO A 154 1.82 -24.53 16.70
C PRO A 154 1.35 -25.98 16.45
N GLY A 155 2.28 -26.93 16.39
CA GLY A 155 1.91 -28.36 16.35
C GLY A 155 2.87 -29.36 15.72
N GLN A 156 4.13 -29.02 15.40
CA GLN A 156 5.09 -30.02 14.90
C GLN A 156 6.28 -30.12 15.87
N ARG A 157 6.32 -31.23 16.61
CA ARG A 157 7.50 -31.74 17.31
C ARG A 157 8.22 -32.73 16.42
#